data_AF-A0A812RG14-F1
#
_entry.id   AF-A0A812RG14-F1
#
_cell.length_a   1.000
_cell.length_b   1.000
_cell.length_c   1.000
_cell.angle_alpha   90.00
_cell.angle_beta   90.00
_cell.angle_gamma   90.00
#
_symmetry.space_group_name_H-M   'P 1'
#
loop_
_entity.id
_entity.type
_entity.pdbx_description
1 polymer ?
#
loop_
_entity_poly.entity_id
_entity_poly.type
_entity_poly.pdbx_seq_one_letter_code
_entity_poly.pdbx_strand_id
1 'polypeptide(L)'
;VQVTPVQKVVQLLENMKEKGTKEMQEEDVQYTKFKQFCDMTLGEKEAAISEAADKIETLEADIEKAASEAERLGKEMSEHQADIEAATAEKEKATAVREKGRTDFQLTLKDYSESIDAIARALKGPAPKTYEFQSGGVISMLEGLQDKFVDERISLEKEEQKKRHAYEMLAQSLDSQLTQSKKEQEEKGQFKAKQLQSKASSEGDLGETKVEKQSDEKYSTDLKATCSKKAAAFAARQKLRQEEIEAIEKAKGIIAGEAVAGSAEKHLPSLLQGPKRTALAFLRSEATREEKTDAVDELSSDADELSTAIGKLGEEVSALSKQVSELDADMAKATQMREEESAKNAATVKDAKEAQAAVAQALLVLRDFYKKAAGATSLAQTRRGEARAEPEVFGDEPYTGMGGESGGVISMLEVIQSDFAQLQAETEAAEESGLKEYQDFMEDSKVDKATKVRTSEHKASKKQAKTQELTAVRADLQGTQKELDAAKAYFEKLKPDCLDTGASYAERQAQRKQE
;
A
#
# COMPACT_ATOMS: atom_id res chain seq x y z
N VAL A 1 -74.48 -50.08 29.02
CA VAL A 1 -74.96 -50.01 27.62
C VAL A 1 -73.85 -50.58 26.75
N GLN A 2 -74.10 -51.67 26.01
CA GLN A 2 -73.11 -52.23 25.09
C GLN A 2 -72.92 -51.23 23.94
N VAL A 3 -71.70 -50.70 23.81
CA VAL A 3 -71.34 -49.79 22.71
C VAL A 3 -71.37 -50.58 21.40
N THR A 4 -72.19 -50.16 20.44
CA THR A 4 -72.32 -50.88 19.17
C THR A 4 -71.04 -50.75 18.36
N PRO A 5 -70.72 -51.72 17.48
CA PRO A 5 -69.54 -51.62 16.62
C PRO A 5 -69.54 -50.37 15.72
N VAL A 6 -70.74 -49.90 15.31
CA VAL A 6 -70.94 -48.63 14.59
C VAL A 6 -70.49 -47.43 15.43
N GLN A 7 -70.91 -47.36 16.70
CA GLN A 7 -70.49 -46.29 17.60
C GLN A 7 -68.97 -46.24 17.77
N LYS A 8 -68.30 -47.41 17.80
CA LYS A 8 -66.82 -47.46 17.87
C LYS A 8 -66.14 -46.94 16.60
N VAL A 9 -66.73 -47.15 15.41
CA VAL A 9 -66.21 -46.61 14.14
C VAL A 9 -66.47 -45.11 14.05
N VAL A 10 -67.66 -44.66 14.42
CA VAL A 10 -67.98 -43.23 14.49
C VAL A 10 -67.02 -42.52 15.44
N GLN A 11 -66.75 -43.11 16.61
CA GLN A 11 -65.80 -42.58 17.59
C GLN A 11 -64.35 -42.62 17.08
N LEU A 12 -63.98 -43.60 16.26
CA LEU A 12 -62.67 -43.62 15.59
C LEU A 12 -62.55 -42.49 14.57
N LEU A 13 -63.58 -42.27 13.74
CA LEU A 13 -63.59 -41.19 12.75
C LEU A 13 -63.60 -39.81 13.42
N GLU A 14 -64.31 -39.66 14.55
CA GLU A 14 -64.25 -38.46 15.38
C GLU A 14 -62.82 -38.21 15.89
N ASN A 15 -62.17 -39.23 16.45
CA ASN A 15 -60.79 -39.13 16.92
C ASN A 15 -59.81 -38.82 15.77
N MET A 16 -60.06 -39.34 14.56
CA MET A 16 -59.26 -39.02 13.37
C MET A 16 -59.47 -37.58 12.90
N LYS A 17 -60.72 -37.08 12.97
CA LYS A 17 -61.05 -35.68 12.69
C LYS A 17 -60.34 -34.73 13.67
N GLU A 18 -60.48 -34.98 14.97
CA GLU A 18 -59.84 -34.18 16.04
C GLU A 18 -58.32 -34.20 15.93
N LYS A 19 -57.75 -35.36 15.58
CA LYS A 19 -56.33 -35.49 15.32
C LYS A 19 -55.91 -34.67 14.10
N GLY A 20 -56.64 -34.77 12.98
CA GLY A 20 -56.34 -34.03 11.76
C GLY A 20 -56.41 -32.53 11.96
N THR A 21 -57.42 -32.02 12.67
CA THR A 21 -57.51 -30.60 13.03
C THR A 21 -56.36 -30.17 13.95
N LYS A 22 -55.95 -31.00 14.90
CA LYS A 22 -54.81 -30.71 15.77
C LYS A 22 -53.49 -30.67 15.01
N GLU A 23 -53.24 -31.62 14.11
CA GLU A 23 -52.03 -31.64 13.27
C GLU A 23 -51.99 -30.46 12.30
N MET A 24 -53.15 -30.05 11.78
CA MET A 24 -53.29 -28.86 10.94
C MET A 24 -52.89 -27.58 11.71
N GLN A 25 -53.36 -27.43 12.96
CA GLN A 25 -52.99 -26.32 13.84
C GLN A 25 -51.52 -26.36 14.27
N GLU A 26 -50.97 -27.56 14.56
CA GLU A 26 -49.55 -27.72 14.90
C GLU A 26 -48.65 -27.32 13.73
N GLU A 27 -49.00 -27.69 12.49
CA GLU A 27 -48.25 -27.26 11.29
C GLU A 27 -48.36 -25.74 11.07
N ASP A 28 -49.54 -25.14 11.28
CA ASP A 28 -49.77 -23.70 11.13
C ASP A 28 -48.88 -22.87 12.09
N VAL A 29 -48.73 -23.33 13.33
CA VAL A 29 -47.81 -22.71 14.30
C VAL A 29 -46.37 -22.79 13.82
N GLN A 30 -45.94 -23.93 13.27
CA GLN A 30 -44.56 -24.09 12.78
C GLN A 30 -44.31 -23.26 11.52
N TYR A 31 -45.27 -23.24 10.59
CA TYR A 31 -45.18 -22.41 9.40
C TYR A 31 -45.16 -20.92 9.75
N THR A 32 -45.91 -20.49 10.75
CA THR A 32 -45.87 -19.11 11.25
C THR A 32 -44.48 -18.72 11.73
N LYS A 33 -43.79 -19.60 12.47
CA LYS A 33 -42.39 -19.37 12.89
C LYS A 33 -41.43 -19.32 11.70
N PHE A 34 -41.57 -20.26 10.76
CA PHE A 34 -40.74 -20.28 9.55
C PHE A 34 -40.95 -19.02 8.70
N LYS A 35 -42.20 -18.57 8.56
CA LYS A 35 -42.52 -17.32 7.87
C LYS A 35 -41.87 -16.13 8.58
N GLN A 36 -41.96 -16.08 9.91
CA GLN A 36 -41.30 -15.03 10.68
C GLN A 36 -39.78 -15.03 10.48
N PHE A 37 -39.13 -16.20 10.47
CA PHE A 37 -37.72 -16.35 10.12
C PHE A 37 -37.44 -15.79 8.71
N CYS A 38 -38.18 -16.23 7.70
CA CYS A 38 -38.04 -15.72 6.33
C CYS A 38 -38.16 -14.19 6.26
N ASP A 39 -39.21 -13.62 6.88
CA ASP A 39 -39.48 -12.18 6.84
C ASP A 39 -38.37 -11.39 7.57
N MET A 40 -37.91 -11.89 8.72
CA MET A 40 -36.83 -11.24 9.50
C MET A 40 -35.48 -11.33 8.78
N THR A 41 -35.06 -12.53 8.38
CA THR A 41 -33.76 -12.75 7.74
C THR A 41 -33.66 -12.06 6.38
N LEU A 42 -34.74 -12.06 5.58
CA LEU A 42 -34.74 -11.29 4.32
C LEU A 42 -34.65 -9.79 4.60
N GLY A 43 -35.35 -9.27 5.61
CA GLY A 43 -35.25 -7.87 6.01
C GLY A 43 -33.85 -7.48 6.48
N GLU A 44 -33.21 -8.31 7.31
CA GLU A 44 -31.83 -8.14 7.77
C GLU A 44 -30.84 -8.15 6.59
N LYS A 45 -30.99 -9.08 5.65
CA LYS A 45 -30.12 -9.17 4.48
C LYS A 45 -30.34 -8.02 3.49
N GLU A 46 -31.57 -7.58 3.27
CA GLU A 46 -31.85 -6.39 2.45
C GLU A 46 -31.24 -5.13 3.09
N ALA A 47 -31.32 -4.98 4.42
CA ALA A 47 -30.67 -3.89 5.13
C ALA A 47 -29.14 -3.97 5.02
N ALA A 48 -28.54 -5.15 5.18
CA ALA A 48 -27.09 -5.35 5.03
C ALA A 48 -26.61 -5.04 3.60
N ILE A 49 -27.37 -5.44 2.57
CA ILE A 49 -27.07 -5.11 1.16
C ILE A 49 -27.12 -3.60 0.93
N SER A 50 -28.11 -2.91 1.50
CA SER A 50 -28.23 -1.45 1.41
C SER A 50 -27.07 -0.76 2.11
N GLU A 51 -26.74 -1.15 3.34
CA GLU A 51 -25.62 -0.59 4.10
C GLU A 51 -24.29 -0.84 3.39
N ALA A 52 -24.10 -2.03 2.79
CA ALA A 52 -22.93 -2.34 1.99
C ALA A 52 -22.86 -1.48 0.71
N ALA A 53 -24.00 -1.19 0.08
CA ALA A 53 -24.07 -0.28 -1.07
C ALA A 53 -23.66 1.15 -0.70
N ASP A 54 -24.18 1.67 0.42
CA ASP A 54 -23.83 2.99 0.93
C ASP A 54 -22.34 3.06 1.31
N LYS A 55 -21.82 2.01 1.98
CA LYS A 55 -20.39 1.89 2.29
C LYS A 55 -19.53 1.91 1.02
N ILE A 56 -19.92 1.18 -0.03
CA ILE A 56 -19.21 1.18 -1.31
C ILE A 56 -19.10 2.62 -1.86
N GLU A 57 -20.19 3.38 -1.87
CA GLU A 57 -20.18 4.77 -2.35
C GLU A 57 -19.24 5.66 -1.50
N THR A 58 -19.30 5.53 -0.17
CA THR A 58 -18.40 6.29 0.71
C THR A 58 -16.94 5.93 0.52
N LEU A 59 -16.62 4.64 0.36
CA LEU A 59 -15.25 4.16 0.14
C LEU A 59 -14.71 4.63 -1.21
N GLU A 60 -15.53 4.62 -2.27
CA GLU A 60 -15.16 5.14 -3.59
C GLU A 60 -14.84 6.65 -3.52
N ALA A 61 -15.64 7.43 -2.79
CA ALA A 61 -15.38 8.85 -2.56
C ALA A 61 -14.10 9.09 -1.74
N ASP A 62 -13.85 8.30 -0.70
CA ASP A 62 -12.63 8.40 0.12
C ASP A 62 -11.37 8.06 -0.68
N ILE A 63 -11.44 7.05 -1.57
CA ILE A 63 -10.35 6.70 -2.48
C ILE A 63 -10.01 7.86 -3.41
N GLU A 64 -11.02 8.48 -4.02
CA GLU A 64 -10.84 9.62 -4.94
C GLU A 64 -10.24 10.83 -4.22
N LYS A 65 -10.74 11.12 -3.01
CA LYS A 65 -10.24 12.21 -2.17
C LYS A 65 -8.78 11.99 -1.77
N ALA A 66 -8.44 10.79 -1.29
CA ALA A 66 -7.08 10.45 -0.89
C ALA A 66 -6.11 10.47 -2.09
N ALA A 67 -6.55 10.00 -3.26
CA ALA A 67 -5.77 10.05 -4.50
C ALA A 67 -5.50 11.49 -4.93
N SER A 68 -6.52 12.35 -4.94
CA SER A 68 -6.41 13.76 -5.33
C SER A 68 -5.47 14.53 -4.41
N GLU A 69 -5.57 14.27 -3.10
CA GLU A 69 -4.70 14.91 -2.10
C GLU A 69 -3.25 14.43 -2.22
N ALA A 70 -3.02 13.14 -2.49
CA ALA A 70 -1.68 12.62 -2.74
C ALA A 70 -1.05 13.22 -4.01
N GLU A 71 -1.83 13.46 -5.07
CA GLU A 71 -1.36 14.14 -6.28
C GLU A 71 -1.03 15.61 -6.00
N ARG A 72 -1.90 16.32 -5.27
CA ARG A 72 -1.66 17.72 -4.87
C ARG A 72 -0.36 17.85 -4.07
N LEU A 73 -0.17 17.01 -3.05
CA LEU A 73 1.03 16.98 -2.24
C LEU A 73 2.27 16.64 -3.07
N GLY A 74 2.16 15.74 -4.04
CA GLY A 74 3.24 15.43 -4.98
C GLY A 74 3.67 16.63 -5.83
N LYS A 75 2.72 17.43 -6.32
CA LYS A 75 3.02 18.68 -7.06
C LYS A 75 3.72 19.70 -6.18
N GLU A 76 3.20 19.94 -4.98
CA GLU A 76 3.82 20.86 -4.02
C GLU A 76 5.25 20.40 -3.66
N MET A 77 5.48 19.11 -3.42
CA MET A 77 6.82 18.59 -3.18
C MET A 77 7.77 18.84 -4.35
N SER A 78 7.30 18.72 -5.59
CA SER A 78 8.09 19.01 -6.78
C SER A 78 8.45 20.49 -6.90
N GLU A 79 7.56 21.39 -6.49
CA GLU A 79 7.85 22.83 -6.42
C GLU A 79 8.91 23.14 -5.37
N HIS A 80 8.76 22.59 -4.16
CA HIS A 80 9.77 22.73 -3.09
C HIS A 80 11.13 22.15 -3.49
N GLN A 81 11.15 21.04 -4.23
CA GLN A 81 12.38 20.46 -4.75
C GLN A 81 13.07 21.40 -5.75
N ALA A 82 12.32 22.04 -6.64
CA ALA A 82 12.87 23.03 -7.57
C ALA A 82 13.43 24.26 -6.83
N ASP A 83 12.75 24.72 -5.77
CA ASP A 83 13.23 25.82 -4.93
C ASP A 83 14.53 25.45 -4.18
N ILE A 84 14.65 24.20 -3.71
CA ILE A 84 15.88 23.68 -3.08
C ILE A 84 17.03 23.67 -4.09
N GLU A 85 16.81 23.17 -5.30
CA GLU A 85 17.81 23.13 -6.36
C GLU A 85 18.27 24.56 -6.74
N ALA A 86 17.32 25.48 -6.91
CA ALA A 86 17.60 26.88 -7.22
C ALA A 86 18.40 27.59 -6.10
N ALA A 87 17.97 27.45 -4.84
CA ALA A 87 18.66 28.06 -3.70
C ALA A 87 20.05 27.45 -3.46
N THR A 88 20.21 26.15 -3.71
CA THR A 88 21.51 25.47 -3.64
C THR A 88 22.47 26.02 -4.70
N ALA A 89 22.02 26.10 -5.96
CA ALA A 89 22.81 26.63 -7.06
C ALA A 89 23.16 28.12 -6.84
N GLU A 90 22.25 28.92 -6.29
CA GLU A 90 22.54 30.32 -5.94
C GLU A 90 23.59 30.42 -4.83
N LYS A 91 23.49 29.57 -3.80
CA LYS A 91 24.47 29.51 -2.71
C LYS A 91 25.85 29.13 -3.22
N GLU A 92 25.96 28.14 -4.11
CA GLU A 92 27.23 27.73 -4.71
C GLU A 92 27.86 28.85 -5.54
N LYS A 93 27.07 29.52 -6.39
CA LYS A 93 27.52 30.68 -7.18
C LYS A 93 28.02 31.81 -6.27
N ALA A 94 27.26 32.14 -5.22
CA ALA A 94 27.65 33.16 -4.25
C ALA A 94 28.95 32.78 -3.52
N THR A 95 29.10 31.50 -3.16
CA THR A 95 30.30 30.96 -2.50
C THR A 95 31.52 31.08 -3.41
N ALA A 96 31.40 30.67 -4.68
CA ALA A 96 32.50 30.76 -5.66
C ALA A 96 32.96 32.21 -5.89
N VAL A 97 32.01 33.15 -6.03
CA VAL A 97 32.33 34.59 -6.15
C VAL A 97 33.05 35.09 -4.90
N ARG A 98 32.61 34.67 -3.71
CA ARG A 98 33.20 35.06 -2.43
C ARG A 98 34.63 34.52 -2.28
N GLU A 99 34.86 33.26 -2.63
CA GLU A 99 36.18 32.62 -2.58
C GLU A 99 37.18 33.29 -3.52
N LYS A 100 36.76 33.56 -4.76
CA LYS A 100 37.58 34.31 -5.72
C LYS A 100 37.90 35.71 -5.19
N GLY A 101 36.89 36.45 -4.72
CA GLY A 101 37.07 37.78 -4.15
C GLY A 101 38.00 37.79 -2.92
N ARG A 102 37.95 36.74 -2.08
CA ARG A 102 38.85 36.59 -0.93
C ARG A 102 40.30 36.40 -1.38
N THR A 103 40.52 35.55 -2.39
CA THR A 103 41.84 35.29 -2.95
C THR A 103 42.45 36.56 -3.55
N ASP A 104 41.66 37.30 -4.35
CA ASP A 104 42.10 38.57 -4.96
C ASP A 104 42.42 39.61 -3.87
N PHE A 105 41.60 39.70 -2.81
CA PHE A 105 41.87 40.56 -1.65
C PHE A 105 43.18 40.17 -0.95
N GLN A 106 43.42 38.89 -0.69
CA GLN A 106 44.63 38.41 -0.01
C GLN A 106 45.90 38.73 -0.82
N LEU A 107 45.87 38.56 -2.14
CA LEU A 107 46.98 38.93 -3.02
C LEU A 107 47.23 40.44 -2.98
N THR A 108 46.19 41.25 -3.15
CA THR A 108 46.31 42.72 -3.14
C THR A 108 46.78 43.24 -1.78
N LEU A 109 46.29 42.67 -0.68
CA LEU A 109 46.70 43.00 0.68
C LEU A 109 48.18 42.70 0.91
N LYS A 110 48.67 41.58 0.37
CA LYS A 110 50.07 41.20 0.42
C LYS A 110 50.94 42.20 -0.36
N ASP A 111 50.56 42.55 -1.58
CA ASP A 111 51.30 43.52 -2.41
C ASP A 111 51.41 44.89 -1.73
N TYR A 112 50.31 45.38 -1.14
CA TYR A 112 50.35 46.63 -0.36
C TYR A 112 51.24 46.51 0.87
N SER A 113 51.18 45.40 1.59
CA SER A 113 52.01 45.19 2.79
C SER A 113 53.50 45.11 2.44
N GLU A 114 53.87 44.37 1.41
CA GLU A 114 55.25 44.29 0.91
C GLU A 114 55.76 45.65 0.41
N SER A 115 54.90 46.44 -0.26
CA SER A 115 55.22 47.80 -0.71
C SER A 115 55.45 48.76 0.46
N ILE A 116 54.58 48.73 1.48
CA ILE A 116 54.74 49.52 2.71
C ILE A 116 56.05 49.14 3.42
N ASP A 117 56.35 47.85 3.55
CA ASP A 117 57.56 47.36 4.21
C ASP A 117 58.85 47.70 3.42
N ALA A 118 58.78 47.69 2.08
CA ALA A 118 59.89 48.12 1.23
C ALA A 118 60.18 49.62 1.41
N ILE A 119 59.15 50.47 1.42
CA ILE A 119 59.29 51.91 1.65
C ILE A 119 59.78 52.19 3.07
N ALA A 120 59.23 51.50 4.08
CA ALA A 120 59.66 51.63 5.47
C ALA A 120 61.15 51.27 5.67
N ARG A 121 61.63 50.24 4.95
CA ARG A 121 63.06 49.88 4.93
C ARG A 121 63.91 50.93 4.21
N ALA A 122 63.44 51.47 3.09
CA ALA A 122 64.13 52.52 2.36
C ALA A 122 64.28 53.81 3.20
N LEU A 123 63.25 54.16 3.98
CA LEU A 123 63.28 55.31 4.90
C LEU A 123 64.23 55.13 6.10
N LYS A 124 64.51 53.89 6.52
CA LYS A 124 65.43 53.56 7.63
C LYS A 124 66.90 53.37 7.20
N GLY A 125 67.19 53.34 5.90
CA GLY A 125 68.55 53.11 5.39
C GLY A 125 69.47 54.34 5.58
N PRO A 126 70.78 54.17 5.86
CA PRO A 126 71.69 55.29 6.06
C PRO A 126 71.93 56.03 4.73
N ALA A 127 71.70 57.35 4.72
CA ALA A 127 72.07 58.20 3.59
C ALA A 127 73.62 58.27 3.46
N PRO A 128 74.21 58.10 2.27
CA PRO A 128 75.64 58.33 2.08
C PRO A 128 75.96 59.80 2.41
N LYS A 129 76.99 60.03 3.24
CA LYS A 129 77.41 61.35 3.80
C LYS A 129 77.59 62.49 2.77
N THR A 130 77.65 62.18 1.46
CA THR A 130 77.77 63.13 0.36
C THR A 130 76.43 63.67 -0.18
N TYR A 131 75.28 63.12 0.21
CA TYR A 131 73.96 63.47 -0.35
C TYR A 131 72.87 63.80 0.69
N GLU A 132 73.22 63.88 1.98
CA GLU A 132 72.30 64.09 3.12
C GLU A 132 71.52 65.43 3.04
N PHE A 133 72.10 66.47 2.43
CA PHE A 133 71.45 67.77 2.24
C PHE A 133 70.45 67.81 1.06
N GLN A 134 70.48 66.82 0.15
CA GLN A 134 69.60 66.75 -1.04
C GLN A 134 68.49 65.68 -0.93
N SER A 135 68.54 64.80 0.06
CA SER A 135 67.61 63.66 0.20
C SER A 135 66.25 64.03 0.85
N GLY A 136 66.11 65.19 1.49
CA GLY A 136 64.90 65.57 2.23
C GLY A 136 63.61 65.60 1.40
N GLY A 137 63.68 66.05 0.13
CA GLY A 137 62.52 66.03 -0.77
C GLY A 137 62.09 64.61 -1.19
N VAL A 138 63.05 63.70 -1.34
CA VAL A 138 62.80 62.29 -1.68
C VAL A 138 62.24 61.54 -0.48
N ILE A 139 62.74 61.81 0.73
CA ILE A 139 62.22 61.24 1.98
C ILE A 139 60.75 61.66 2.18
N SER A 140 60.43 62.95 2.06
CA SER A 140 59.05 63.44 2.19
C SER A 140 58.11 62.82 1.15
N MET A 141 58.60 62.59 -0.08
CA MET A 141 57.83 61.90 -1.12
C MET A 141 57.60 60.41 -0.78
N LEU A 142 58.58 59.72 -0.21
CA LEU A 142 58.46 58.32 0.22
C LEU A 142 57.56 58.16 1.46
N GLU A 143 57.64 59.06 2.43
CA GLU A 143 56.72 59.12 3.57
C GLU A 143 55.27 59.33 3.09
N GLY A 144 55.04 60.32 2.21
CA GLY A 144 53.71 60.55 1.64
C GLY A 144 53.20 59.39 0.76
N LEU A 145 54.10 58.61 0.14
CA LEU A 145 53.72 57.39 -0.57
C LEU A 145 53.39 56.24 0.39
N GLN A 146 54.13 56.11 1.49
CA GLN A 146 53.84 55.14 2.55
C GLN A 146 52.46 55.39 3.16
N ASP A 147 52.15 56.64 3.51
CA ASP A 147 50.85 57.02 4.07
C ASP A 147 49.71 56.68 3.11
N LYS A 148 49.87 56.99 1.81
CA LYS A 148 48.89 56.61 0.78
C LYS A 148 48.67 55.11 0.69
N PHE A 149 49.73 54.29 0.72
CA PHE A 149 49.58 52.83 0.69
C PHE A 149 48.94 52.28 1.96
N VAL A 150 49.22 52.87 3.12
CA VAL A 150 48.55 52.50 4.38
C VAL A 150 47.06 52.84 4.32
N ASP A 151 46.70 54.01 3.80
CA ASP A 151 45.30 54.44 3.62
C ASP A 151 44.55 53.54 2.63
N GLU A 152 45.16 53.24 1.48
CA GLU A 152 44.58 52.31 0.49
C GLU A 152 44.40 50.91 1.06
N ARG A 153 45.35 50.42 1.88
CA ARG A 153 45.22 49.13 2.57
C ARG A 153 44.04 49.11 3.54
N ILE A 154 43.90 50.17 4.36
CA ILE A 154 42.78 50.30 5.30
C ILE A 154 41.45 50.39 4.56
N SER A 155 41.42 51.11 3.43
CA SER A 155 40.24 51.18 2.55
C SER A 155 39.86 49.81 2.00
N LEU A 156 40.85 49.07 1.47
CA LEU A 156 40.68 47.70 0.97
C LEU A 156 40.13 46.76 2.04
N GLU A 157 40.67 46.79 3.27
CA GLU A 157 40.19 45.99 4.39
C GLU A 157 38.74 46.32 4.77
N LYS A 158 38.36 47.61 4.78
CA LYS A 158 36.98 48.03 5.04
C LYS A 158 36.01 47.53 3.97
N GLU A 159 36.38 47.61 2.69
CA GLU A 159 35.57 47.09 1.59
C GLU A 159 35.44 45.56 1.66
N GLU A 160 36.49 44.85 2.06
CA GLU A 160 36.42 43.40 2.27
C GLU A 160 35.49 43.02 3.42
N GLN A 161 35.49 43.76 4.54
CA GLN A 161 34.54 43.52 5.64
C GLN A 161 33.08 43.71 5.18
N LYS A 162 32.80 44.73 4.35
CA LYS A 162 31.47 44.94 3.77
C LYS A 162 31.06 43.77 2.88
N LYS A 163 31.94 43.33 1.97
CA LYS A 163 31.68 42.19 1.08
C LYS A 163 31.48 40.89 1.86
N ARG A 164 32.29 40.64 2.89
CA ARG A 164 32.14 39.49 3.77
C ARG A 164 30.79 39.51 4.47
N HIS A 165 30.42 40.63 5.09
CA HIS A 165 29.16 40.74 5.80
C HIS A 165 27.96 40.58 4.86
N ALA A 166 27.99 41.17 3.67
CA ALA A 166 26.95 41.01 2.66
C ALA A 166 26.77 39.55 2.22
N TYR A 167 27.88 38.83 2.00
CA TYR A 167 27.85 37.40 1.70
C TYR A 167 27.28 36.57 2.88
N GLU A 168 27.70 36.87 4.11
CA GLU A 168 27.25 36.13 5.30
C GLU A 168 25.73 36.26 5.50
N MET A 169 25.17 37.46 5.29
CA MET A 169 23.73 37.67 5.31
C MET A 169 23.00 36.90 4.21
N LEU A 170 23.53 36.89 2.99
CA LEU A 170 22.96 36.13 1.86
C LEU A 170 22.99 34.62 2.13
N ALA A 171 24.14 34.10 2.56
CA ALA A 171 24.33 32.69 2.87
C ALA A 171 23.38 32.23 3.98
N GLN A 172 23.22 33.04 5.04
CA GLN A 172 22.28 32.75 6.12
C GLN A 172 20.81 32.75 5.64
N SER A 173 20.44 33.68 4.76
CA SER A 173 19.10 33.73 4.16
C SER A 173 18.82 32.48 3.33
N LEU A 174 19.76 32.09 2.47
CA LEU A 174 19.65 30.89 1.63
C LEU A 174 19.63 29.61 2.48
N ASP A 175 20.44 29.52 3.52
CA ASP A 175 20.41 28.38 4.46
C ASP A 175 19.08 28.25 5.20
N SER A 176 18.48 29.38 5.57
CA SER A 176 17.15 29.41 6.19
C SER A 176 16.08 28.92 5.20
N GLN A 177 16.12 29.39 3.96
CA GLN A 177 15.21 28.95 2.90
C GLN A 177 15.36 27.46 2.57
N LEU A 178 16.60 26.97 2.46
CA LEU A 178 16.90 25.56 2.24
C LEU A 178 16.38 24.69 3.39
N THR A 179 16.60 25.12 4.64
CA THR A 179 16.12 24.39 5.81
C THR A 179 14.59 24.32 5.84
N GLN A 180 13.92 25.44 5.56
CA GLN A 180 12.46 25.49 5.52
C GLN A 180 11.90 24.61 4.40
N SER A 181 12.40 24.75 3.17
CA SER A 181 11.90 24.02 2.00
C SER A 181 12.10 22.51 2.16
N LYS A 182 13.27 22.08 2.69
CA LYS A 182 13.53 20.67 3.03
C LYS A 182 12.58 20.14 4.09
N LYS A 183 12.32 20.93 5.13
CA LYS A 183 11.36 20.55 6.18
C LYS A 183 9.94 20.41 5.61
N GLU A 184 9.50 21.36 4.79
CA GLU A 184 8.19 21.30 4.15
C GLU A 184 8.05 20.12 3.19
N GLN A 185 9.11 19.78 2.46
CA GLN A 185 9.17 18.60 1.62
C GLN A 185 9.02 17.31 2.45
N GLU A 186 9.74 17.19 3.56
CA GLU A 186 9.65 16.04 4.45
C GLU A 186 8.25 15.89 5.07
N GLU A 187 7.69 16.98 5.63
CA GLU A 187 6.35 16.96 6.22
C GLU A 187 5.29 16.59 5.17
N LYS A 188 5.35 17.18 3.97
CA LYS A 188 4.43 16.85 2.86
C LYS A 188 4.60 15.41 2.39
N GLY A 189 5.83 14.88 2.33
CA GLY A 189 6.10 13.47 2.04
C GLY A 189 5.42 12.53 3.04
N GLN A 190 5.51 12.84 4.34
CA GLN A 190 4.81 12.09 5.39
C GLN A 190 3.27 12.18 5.25
N PHE A 191 2.72 13.34 4.87
CA PHE A 191 1.27 13.46 4.64
C PHE A 191 0.83 12.69 3.39
N LYS A 192 1.59 12.77 2.30
CA LYS A 192 1.33 12.02 1.06
C LYS A 192 1.33 10.53 1.34
N ALA A 193 2.29 10.05 2.13
CA ALA A 193 2.35 8.66 2.59
C ALA A 193 1.07 8.23 3.31
N LYS A 194 0.57 9.06 4.25
CA LYS A 194 -0.69 8.79 4.97
C LYS A 194 -1.89 8.76 4.04
N GLN A 195 -1.94 9.61 3.01
CA GLN A 195 -3.03 9.60 2.04
C GLN A 195 -3.01 8.34 1.17
N LEU A 196 -1.84 7.94 0.68
CA LEU A 196 -1.68 6.70 -0.08
C LEU A 196 -2.03 5.46 0.77
N GLN A 197 -1.67 5.49 2.05
CA GLN A 197 -2.06 4.47 3.02
C GLN A 197 -3.59 4.40 3.20
N SER A 198 -4.24 5.55 3.39
CA SER A 198 -5.70 5.61 3.54
C SER A 198 -6.39 5.09 2.29
N LYS A 199 -5.91 5.49 1.10
CA LYS A 199 -6.41 5.02 -0.19
C LYS A 199 -6.34 3.49 -0.28
N ALA A 200 -5.18 2.90 0.02
CA ALA A 200 -4.99 1.45 -0.06
C ALA A 200 -5.87 0.68 0.95
N SER A 201 -6.08 1.23 2.16
CA SER A 201 -7.02 0.65 3.12
C SER A 201 -8.44 0.66 2.57
N SER A 202 -8.91 1.79 2.05
CA SER A 202 -10.25 1.93 1.47
C SER A 202 -10.44 1.05 0.24
N GLU A 203 -9.43 0.88 -0.62
CA GLU A 203 -9.48 -0.06 -1.76
C GLU A 203 -9.63 -1.52 -1.29
N GLY A 204 -8.93 -1.89 -0.22
CA GLY A 204 -9.07 -3.21 0.40
C GLY A 204 -10.48 -3.45 0.95
N ASP A 205 -10.98 -2.50 1.76
CA ASP A 205 -12.32 -2.58 2.35
C ASP A 205 -13.43 -2.53 1.28
N LEU A 206 -13.22 -1.80 0.17
CA LEU A 206 -14.12 -1.76 -0.98
C LEU A 206 -14.24 -3.12 -1.65
N GLY A 207 -13.10 -3.79 -1.87
CA GLY A 207 -13.06 -5.13 -2.43
C GLY A 207 -13.80 -6.14 -1.56
N GLU A 208 -13.55 -6.13 -0.25
CA GLU A 208 -14.22 -7.00 0.72
C GLU A 208 -15.74 -6.74 0.77
N THR A 209 -16.15 -5.47 0.84
CA THR A 209 -17.56 -5.08 0.93
C THR A 209 -18.32 -5.46 -0.35
N LYS A 210 -17.69 -5.36 -1.53
CA LYS A 210 -18.26 -5.83 -2.80
C LYS A 210 -18.50 -7.35 -2.79
N VAL A 211 -17.59 -8.13 -2.23
CA VAL A 211 -17.74 -9.58 -2.11
C VAL A 211 -18.85 -9.95 -1.12
N GLU A 212 -18.89 -9.30 0.04
CA GLU A 212 -19.92 -9.52 1.07
C GLU A 212 -21.32 -9.19 0.53
N LYS A 213 -21.49 -8.03 -0.10
CA LYS A 213 -22.73 -7.64 -0.77
C LYS A 213 -23.21 -8.66 -1.80
N GLN A 214 -22.30 -9.16 -2.64
CA GLN A 214 -22.64 -10.20 -3.62
C GLN A 214 -23.04 -11.53 -2.98
N SER A 215 -22.45 -11.88 -1.83
CA SER A 215 -22.81 -13.07 -1.07
C SER A 215 -24.22 -12.93 -0.50
N ASP A 216 -24.51 -11.79 0.13
CA ASP A 216 -25.83 -11.50 0.69
C ASP A 216 -26.93 -11.40 -0.37
N GLU A 217 -26.63 -10.82 -1.55
CA GLU A 217 -27.55 -10.79 -2.69
C GLU A 217 -27.93 -12.20 -3.17
N LYS A 218 -26.95 -13.12 -3.22
CA LYS A 218 -27.19 -14.52 -3.57
C LYS A 218 -28.02 -15.22 -2.49
N TYR A 219 -27.61 -15.09 -1.23
CA TYR A 219 -28.33 -15.70 -0.10
C TYR A 219 -29.78 -15.22 -0.03
N SER A 220 -30.02 -13.91 -0.17
CA SER A 220 -31.37 -13.33 -0.18
C SER A 220 -32.21 -13.90 -1.33
N THR A 221 -31.62 -14.05 -2.52
CA THR A 221 -32.30 -14.66 -3.67
C THR A 221 -32.68 -16.12 -3.42
N ASP A 222 -31.74 -16.92 -2.90
CA ASP A 222 -31.95 -18.34 -2.62
C ASP A 222 -32.92 -18.57 -1.46
N LEU A 223 -32.83 -17.77 -0.40
CA LEU A 223 -33.75 -17.81 0.73
C LEU A 223 -35.16 -17.44 0.27
N LYS A 224 -35.32 -16.39 -0.53
CA LYS A 224 -36.62 -15.99 -1.08
C LYS A 224 -37.26 -17.10 -1.91
N ALA A 225 -36.46 -17.81 -2.71
CA ALA A 225 -36.93 -18.97 -3.47
C ALA A 225 -37.35 -20.12 -2.54
N THR A 226 -36.59 -20.39 -1.48
CA THR A 226 -36.89 -21.43 -0.49
C THR A 226 -38.16 -21.12 0.30
N CYS A 227 -38.30 -19.89 0.78
CA CYS A 227 -39.49 -19.40 1.49
C CYS A 227 -40.74 -19.51 0.59
N SER A 228 -40.65 -19.14 -0.68
CA SER A 228 -41.74 -19.29 -1.65
C SER A 228 -42.14 -20.74 -1.87
N LYS A 229 -41.18 -21.65 -2.03
CA LYS A 229 -41.43 -23.09 -2.18
C LYS A 229 -42.09 -23.70 -0.93
N LYS A 230 -41.56 -23.41 0.27
CA LYS A 230 -42.12 -23.90 1.54
C LYS A 230 -43.53 -23.33 1.77
N ALA A 231 -43.79 -22.06 1.41
CA ALA A 231 -45.12 -21.46 1.45
C ALA A 231 -46.13 -22.20 0.54
N ALA A 232 -45.74 -22.47 -0.71
CA ALA A 232 -46.60 -23.20 -1.65
C ALA A 232 -46.89 -24.63 -1.16
N ALA A 233 -45.87 -25.33 -0.63
CA ALA A 233 -46.03 -26.67 -0.08
C ALA A 233 -46.95 -26.69 1.15
N PHE A 234 -46.81 -25.73 2.07
CA PHE A 234 -47.69 -25.57 3.22
C PHE A 234 -49.14 -25.35 2.79
N ALA A 235 -49.39 -24.42 1.86
CA ALA A 235 -50.74 -24.16 1.35
C ALA A 235 -51.39 -25.39 0.71
N ALA A 236 -50.60 -26.17 -0.04
CA ALA A 236 -51.08 -27.43 -0.63
C ALA A 236 -51.43 -28.48 0.44
N ARG A 237 -50.59 -28.64 1.48
CA ARG A 237 -50.84 -29.57 2.59
C ARG A 237 -52.04 -29.19 3.43
N GLN A 238 -52.20 -27.91 3.74
CA GLN A 238 -53.37 -27.38 4.47
C GLN A 238 -54.67 -27.64 3.71
N LYS A 239 -54.66 -27.39 2.39
CA LYS A 239 -55.82 -27.69 1.54
C LYS A 239 -56.16 -29.19 1.55
N LEU A 240 -55.17 -30.06 1.40
CA LEU A 240 -55.37 -31.51 1.39
C LEU A 240 -55.91 -32.01 2.74
N ARG A 241 -55.34 -31.55 3.87
CA ARG A 241 -55.83 -31.89 5.22
C ARG A 241 -57.26 -31.43 5.46
N GLN A 242 -57.62 -30.24 4.99
CA GLN A 242 -58.99 -29.73 5.07
C GLN A 242 -59.96 -30.62 4.28
N GLU A 243 -59.59 -30.99 3.05
CA GLU A 243 -60.37 -31.93 2.23
C GLU A 243 -60.51 -33.31 2.88
N GLU A 244 -59.46 -33.82 3.54
CA GLU A 244 -59.48 -35.06 4.32
C GLU A 244 -60.43 -34.97 5.53
N ILE A 245 -60.37 -33.88 6.29
CA ILE A 245 -61.26 -33.62 7.44
C ILE A 245 -62.73 -33.59 6.99
N GLU A 246 -63.02 -32.91 5.89
CA GLU A 246 -64.37 -32.86 5.30
C GLU A 246 -64.82 -34.25 4.80
N ALA A 247 -63.92 -35.03 4.23
CA ALA A 247 -64.21 -36.41 3.81
C ALA A 247 -64.52 -37.33 5.01
N ILE A 248 -63.75 -37.21 6.11
CA ILE A 248 -63.99 -37.94 7.36
C ILE A 248 -65.33 -37.55 7.96
N GLU A 249 -65.69 -36.26 7.94
CA GLU A 249 -66.97 -35.77 8.43
C GLU A 249 -68.16 -36.31 7.61
N LYS A 250 -68.04 -36.31 6.28
CA LYS A 250 -69.03 -36.94 5.38
C LYS A 250 -69.13 -38.44 5.63
N ALA A 251 -68.01 -39.15 5.78
CA ALA A 251 -67.98 -40.57 6.08
C ALA A 251 -68.63 -40.90 7.44
N LYS A 252 -68.37 -40.07 8.47
CA LYS A 252 -69.04 -40.18 9.76
C LYS A 252 -70.56 -40.05 9.61
N GLY A 253 -71.03 -39.08 8.84
CA GLY A 253 -72.45 -38.88 8.54
C GLY A 253 -73.11 -40.06 7.83
N ILE A 254 -72.42 -40.66 6.85
CA ILE A 254 -72.91 -41.85 6.13
C ILE A 254 -73.01 -43.06 7.04
N ILE A 255 -71.97 -43.32 7.85
CA ILE A 255 -71.92 -44.48 8.76
C ILE A 255 -72.92 -44.35 9.92
N ALA A 256 -73.22 -43.12 10.35
CA ALA A 256 -74.24 -42.84 11.35
C ALA A 256 -75.68 -42.87 10.79
N GLY A 257 -75.86 -42.95 9.47
CA GLY A 257 -77.17 -43.01 8.82
C GLY A 257 -77.89 -44.35 9.00
N GLU A 258 -79.23 -44.32 9.07
CA GLU A 258 -80.10 -45.48 9.38
C GLU A 258 -79.89 -46.69 8.45
N ALA A 259 -79.52 -46.46 7.18
CA ALA A 259 -79.30 -47.52 6.19
C ALA A 259 -78.03 -48.37 6.45
N VAL A 260 -77.01 -47.79 7.10
CA VAL A 260 -75.70 -48.45 7.34
C VAL A 260 -75.62 -49.01 8.76
N ALA A 261 -76.24 -48.33 9.73
CA ALA A 261 -76.29 -48.77 11.13
C ALA A 261 -76.89 -50.19 11.29
N GLY A 262 -77.92 -50.53 10.49
CA GLY A 262 -78.57 -51.85 10.52
C GLY A 262 -77.76 -53.01 9.88
N SER A 263 -76.80 -52.73 8.98
CA SER A 263 -75.94 -53.77 8.36
C SER A 263 -74.61 -53.97 9.09
N ALA A 264 -74.18 -52.96 9.84
CA ALA A 264 -72.90 -52.91 10.51
C ALA A 264 -72.80 -53.80 11.78
N GLU A 265 -73.92 -54.11 12.43
CA GLU A 265 -73.95 -54.99 13.62
C GLU A 265 -73.51 -56.43 13.32
N LYS A 266 -73.58 -56.88 12.06
CA LYS A 266 -73.17 -58.24 11.63
C LYS A 266 -71.69 -58.38 11.24
N HIS A 267 -70.98 -57.31 10.91
CA HIS A 267 -69.69 -57.40 10.18
C HIS A 267 -68.51 -56.64 10.80
N LEU A 268 -68.70 -55.90 11.89
CA LEU A 268 -67.69 -55.02 12.50
C LEU A 268 -66.88 -55.55 13.73
N PRO A 269 -67.30 -56.56 14.51
CA PRO A 269 -66.56 -57.01 15.70
C PRO A 269 -65.09 -57.42 15.45
N SER A 270 -64.75 -57.87 14.24
CA SER A 270 -63.42 -58.38 13.89
C SER A 270 -62.37 -57.31 13.51
N LEU A 271 -62.73 -56.03 13.45
CA LEU A 271 -61.81 -54.94 13.03
C LEU A 271 -61.12 -54.19 14.19
N LEU A 272 -61.48 -54.45 15.45
CA LEU A 272 -61.18 -53.58 16.60
C LEU A 272 -60.05 -54.04 17.55
N GLN A 273 -59.32 -55.12 17.24
CA GLN A 273 -58.35 -55.75 18.16
C GLN A 273 -56.85 -55.42 17.93
N GLY A 274 -56.50 -54.35 17.21
CA GLY A 274 -55.08 -53.93 17.03
C GLY A 274 -54.66 -52.74 17.93
N PRO A 275 -53.39 -52.61 18.34
CA PRO A 275 -52.92 -51.53 19.22
C PRO A 275 -52.96 -50.18 18.50
N LYS A 276 -53.72 -49.23 19.05
CA LYS A 276 -54.02 -47.92 18.45
C LYS A 276 -53.58 -46.77 19.36
N ARG A 277 -52.28 -46.43 19.40
CA ARG A 277 -51.79 -45.13 19.96
C ARG A 277 -50.52 -44.58 19.28
N THR A 278 -49.88 -45.32 18.41
CA THR A 278 -48.47 -45.10 18.03
C THR A 278 -48.23 -44.19 16.80
N ALA A 279 -49.16 -44.14 15.85
CA ALA A 279 -48.97 -43.41 14.58
C ALA A 279 -48.80 -41.86 14.73
N LEU A 280 -49.29 -41.27 15.83
CA LEU A 280 -49.17 -39.82 16.12
C LEU A 280 -47.80 -39.43 16.66
N ALA A 281 -47.23 -40.28 17.53
CA ALA A 281 -45.89 -40.08 18.08
C ALA A 281 -44.82 -40.21 16.98
N PHE A 282 -45.08 -41.08 15.99
CA PHE A 282 -44.24 -41.25 14.81
C PHE A 282 -44.15 -39.95 13.97
N LEU A 283 -45.29 -39.35 13.60
CA LEU A 283 -45.34 -38.10 12.82
C LEU A 283 -44.69 -36.91 13.54
N ARG A 284 -44.86 -36.80 14.87
CA ARG A 284 -44.20 -35.72 15.66
C ARG A 284 -42.69 -35.90 15.74
N SER A 285 -42.22 -37.13 15.93
CA SER A 285 -40.78 -37.40 15.93
C SER A 285 -40.12 -37.13 14.58
N GLU A 286 -40.88 -37.20 13.49
CA GLU A 286 -40.43 -36.86 12.14
C GLU A 286 -40.24 -35.35 11.98
N ALA A 287 -41.24 -34.54 12.36
CA ALA A 287 -41.15 -33.08 12.28
C ALA A 287 -40.00 -32.49 13.12
N THR A 288 -39.80 -32.97 14.36
CA THR A 288 -38.70 -32.49 15.22
C THR A 288 -37.32 -32.90 14.67
N ARG A 289 -37.22 -34.06 14.02
CA ARG A 289 -35.97 -34.46 13.37
C ARG A 289 -35.68 -33.63 12.12
N GLU A 290 -36.70 -33.35 11.31
CA GLU A 290 -36.55 -32.53 10.10
C GLU A 290 -36.11 -31.11 10.47
N GLU A 291 -36.74 -30.50 11.49
CA GLU A 291 -36.34 -29.18 12.03
C GLU A 291 -34.89 -29.15 12.52
N LYS A 292 -34.48 -30.16 13.30
CA LYS A 292 -33.11 -30.23 13.82
C LYS A 292 -32.08 -30.62 12.76
N THR A 293 -32.50 -31.31 11.70
CA THR A 293 -31.66 -31.57 10.52
C THR A 293 -31.44 -30.28 9.72
N ASP A 294 -32.51 -29.53 9.42
CA ASP A 294 -32.42 -28.23 8.74
C ASP A 294 -31.48 -27.27 9.50
N ALA A 295 -31.61 -27.19 10.83
CA ALA A 295 -30.77 -26.33 11.66
C ALA A 295 -29.29 -26.78 11.74
N VAL A 296 -29.03 -28.09 11.70
CA VAL A 296 -27.65 -28.61 11.62
C VAL A 296 -27.04 -28.27 10.26
N ASP A 297 -27.80 -28.44 9.18
CA ASP A 297 -27.33 -28.17 7.82
C ASP A 297 -27.00 -26.67 7.62
N GLU A 298 -27.82 -25.77 8.20
CA GLU A 298 -27.57 -24.32 8.18
C GLU A 298 -26.32 -23.95 8.99
N LEU A 299 -26.23 -24.35 10.26
CA LEU A 299 -25.06 -24.09 11.10
C LEU A 299 -23.76 -24.71 10.53
N SER A 300 -23.88 -25.83 9.81
CA SER A 300 -22.74 -26.46 9.13
C SER A 300 -22.28 -25.61 7.96
N SER A 301 -23.22 -25.06 7.19
CA SER A 301 -22.93 -24.16 6.08
C SER A 301 -22.23 -22.89 6.56
N ASP A 302 -22.75 -22.26 7.63
CA ASP A 302 -22.14 -21.07 8.24
C ASP A 302 -20.72 -21.35 8.74
N ALA A 303 -20.50 -22.52 9.37
CA ALA A 303 -19.18 -22.92 9.85
C ALA A 303 -18.18 -23.11 8.69
N ASP A 304 -18.63 -23.68 7.57
CA ASP A 304 -17.80 -23.88 6.38
C ASP A 304 -17.46 -22.56 5.67
N GLU A 305 -18.42 -21.63 5.59
CA GLU A 305 -18.21 -20.28 5.06
C GLU A 305 -17.20 -19.49 5.89
N LEU A 306 -17.38 -19.45 7.22
CA LEU A 306 -16.46 -18.79 8.15
C LEU A 306 -15.06 -19.42 8.09
N SER A 307 -14.98 -20.75 8.03
CA SER A 307 -13.71 -21.47 7.90
C SER A 307 -12.99 -21.10 6.61
N THR A 308 -13.71 -20.99 5.49
CA THR A 308 -13.17 -20.58 4.20
C THR A 308 -12.65 -19.14 4.24
N ALA A 309 -13.43 -18.21 4.85
CA ALA A 309 -13.02 -16.81 5.00
C ALA A 309 -11.76 -16.65 5.87
N ILE A 310 -11.67 -17.40 6.97
CA ILE A 310 -10.48 -17.43 7.84
C ILE A 310 -9.25 -17.93 7.08
N GLY A 311 -9.42 -18.94 6.23
CA GLY A 311 -8.38 -19.47 5.35
C GLY A 311 -7.84 -18.40 4.40
N LYS A 312 -8.73 -17.75 3.64
CA LYS A 312 -8.38 -16.65 2.71
C LYS A 312 -7.65 -15.50 3.42
N LEU A 313 -8.20 -15.01 4.54
CA LEU A 313 -7.53 -13.96 5.33
C LEU A 313 -6.16 -14.41 5.83
N GLY A 314 -5.99 -15.68 6.18
CA GLY A 314 -4.70 -16.26 6.57
C GLY A 314 -3.67 -16.25 5.43
N GLU A 315 -4.08 -16.64 4.22
CA GLU A 315 -3.24 -16.60 3.02
C GLU A 315 -2.83 -15.16 2.67
N GLU A 316 -3.77 -14.22 2.72
CA GLU A 316 -3.50 -12.81 2.43
C GLU A 316 -2.54 -12.17 3.44
N VAL A 317 -2.72 -12.44 4.74
CA VAL A 317 -1.79 -11.97 5.79
C VAL A 317 -0.39 -12.56 5.58
N SER A 318 -0.30 -13.84 5.20
CA SER A 318 0.98 -14.49 4.89
C SER A 318 1.65 -13.88 3.65
N ALA A 319 0.88 -13.62 2.60
CA ALA A 319 1.37 -12.97 1.38
C ALA A 319 1.88 -11.55 1.64
N LEU A 320 1.12 -10.73 2.39
CA LEU A 320 1.55 -9.39 2.79
C LEU A 320 2.82 -9.42 3.65
N SER A 321 2.90 -10.35 4.60
CA SER A 321 4.11 -10.53 5.43
C SER A 321 5.33 -10.89 4.58
N LYS A 322 5.15 -11.71 3.54
CA LYS A 322 6.22 -12.05 2.60
C LYS A 322 6.64 -10.83 1.77
N GLN A 323 5.69 -10.09 1.23
CA GLN A 323 5.96 -8.86 0.47
C GLN A 323 6.72 -7.82 1.31
N VAL A 324 6.35 -7.65 2.58
CA VAL A 324 7.09 -6.77 3.53
C VAL A 324 8.54 -7.23 3.68
N SER A 325 8.78 -8.54 3.81
CA SER A 325 10.14 -9.08 3.93
C SER A 325 10.97 -8.94 2.66
N GLU A 326 10.34 -9.09 1.49
CA GLU A 326 10.97 -8.88 0.18
C GLU A 326 11.34 -7.41 0.00
N LEU A 327 10.43 -6.49 0.37
CA LEU A 327 10.68 -5.05 0.34
C LEU A 327 11.83 -4.63 1.26
N ASP A 328 11.90 -5.17 2.47
CA ASP A 328 13.01 -4.93 3.40
C ASP A 328 14.35 -5.39 2.82
N ALA A 329 14.36 -6.54 2.15
CA ALA A 329 15.56 -7.04 1.48
C ALA A 329 15.98 -6.14 0.32
N ASP A 330 15.03 -5.63 -0.46
CA ASP A 330 15.32 -4.74 -1.59
C ASP A 330 15.77 -3.35 -1.13
N MET A 331 15.21 -2.80 -0.05
CA MET A 331 15.71 -1.59 0.61
C MET A 331 17.16 -1.76 1.10
N ALA A 332 17.48 -2.91 1.70
CA ALA A 332 18.85 -3.19 2.15
C ALA A 332 19.84 -3.29 0.98
N LYS A 333 19.46 -3.99 -0.10
CA LYS A 333 20.29 -4.07 -1.32
C LYS A 333 20.48 -2.70 -1.97
N ALA A 334 19.43 -1.89 -2.08
CA ALA A 334 19.52 -0.55 -2.63
C ALA A 334 20.49 0.33 -1.82
N THR A 335 20.42 0.25 -0.49
CA THR A 335 21.36 0.94 0.41
C THR A 335 22.80 0.51 0.14
N GLN A 336 23.06 -0.80 0.05
CA GLN A 336 24.39 -1.32 -0.24
C GLN A 336 24.92 -0.87 -1.61
N MET A 337 24.11 -0.98 -2.67
CA MET A 337 24.49 -0.55 -4.01
C MET A 337 24.82 0.94 -4.04
N ARG A 338 24.05 1.75 -3.30
CA ARG A 338 24.26 3.19 -3.21
C ARG A 338 25.56 3.55 -2.50
N GLU A 339 25.89 2.87 -1.40
CA GLU A 339 27.16 3.06 -0.70
C GLU A 339 28.36 2.71 -1.61
N GLU A 340 28.27 1.60 -2.35
CA GLU A 340 29.32 1.16 -3.28
C GLU A 340 29.49 2.12 -4.47
N GLU A 341 28.37 2.60 -5.03
CA GLU A 341 28.36 3.54 -6.15
C GLU A 341 28.87 4.93 -5.73
N SER A 342 28.37 5.49 -4.62
CA SER A 342 28.82 6.79 -4.10
C SER A 342 30.33 6.80 -3.82
N ALA A 343 30.86 5.70 -3.25
CA ALA A 343 32.29 5.56 -3.01
C ALA A 343 33.11 5.58 -4.32
N LYS A 344 32.63 4.91 -5.39
CA LYS A 344 33.28 4.91 -6.71
C LYS A 344 33.19 6.27 -7.39
N ASN A 345 32.03 6.92 -7.32
CA ASN A 345 31.81 8.24 -7.91
C ASN A 345 32.69 9.29 -7.22
N ALA A 346 32.76 9.27 -5.88
CA ALA A 346 33.62 10.15 -5.11
C ALA A 346 35.12 9.96 -5.46
N ALA A 347 35.57 8.71 -5.60
CA ALA A 347 36.94 8.42 -6.05
C ALA A 347 37.20 8.95 -7.47
N THR A 348 36.28 8.71 -8.40
CA THR A 348 36.39 9.16 -9.80
C THR A 348 36.44 10.68 -9.92
N VAL A 349 35.59 11.40 -9.17
CA VAL A 349 35.60 12.88 -9.11
C VAL A 349 36.92 13.39 -8.55
N LYS A 350 37.46 12.74 -7.52
CA LYS A 350 38.75 13.10 -6.94
C LYS A 350 39.88 12.91 -7.95
N ASP A 351 39.96 11.75 -8.58
CA ASP A 351 41.00 11.43 -9.57
C ASP A 351 40.91 12.34 -10.79
N ALA A 352 39.69 12.68 -11.25
CA ALA A 352 39.48 13.64 -12.32
C ALA A 352 39.99 15.05 -11.95
N LYS A 353 39.73 15.52 -10.71
CA LYS A 353 40.22 16.82 -10.21
C LYS A 353 41.76 16.86 -10.13
N GLU A 354 42.38 15.79 -9.62
CA GLU A 354 43.83 15.66 -9.58
C GLU A 354 44.45 15.62 -10.99
N ALA A 355 43.82 14.91 -11.92
CA ALA A 355 44.27 14.83 -13.31
C ALA A 355 44.12 16.17 -14.06
N GLN A 356 43.01 16.89 -13.88
CA GLN A 356 42.82 18.24 -14.43
C GLN A 356 43.93 19.20 -13.95
N ALA A 357 44.28 19.14 -12.67
CA ALA A 357 45.34 19.98 -12.11
C ALA A 357 46.72 19.62 -12.71
N ALA A 358 47.03 18.34 -12.87
CA ALA A 358 48.27 17.87 -13.47
C ALA A 358 48.39 18.27 -14.95
N VAL A 359 47.31 18.11 -15.73
CA VAL A 359 47.26 18.49 -17.15
C VAL A 359 47.37 20.00 -17.31
N ALA A 360 46.70 20.79 -16.47
CA ALA A 360 46.83 22.24 -16.46
C ALA A 360 48.28 22.70 -16.19
N GLN A 361 48.97 22.08 -15.23
CA GLN A 361 50.38 22.36 -14.96
C GLN A 361 51.28 21.99 -16.15
N ALA A 362 51.05 20.84 -16.78
CA ALA A 362 51.79 20.42 -17.96
C ALA A 362 51.60 21.39 -19.14
N LEU A 363 50.36 21.86 -19.36
CA LEU A 363 50.05 22.88 -20.38
C LEU A 363 50.78 24.19 -20.11
N LEU A 364 50.87 24.64 -18.85
CA LEU A 364 51.62 25.85 -18.48
C LEU A 364 53.12 25.71 -18.80
N VAL A 365 53.74 24.60 -18.38
CA VAL A 365 55.17 24.35 -18.62
C VAL A 365 55.48 24.27 -20.12
N LEU A 366 54.65 23.56 -20.89
CA LEU A 366 54.82 23.44 -22.33
C LEU A 366 54.64 24.78 -23.04
N ARG A 367 53.60 25.56 -22.71
CA ARG A 367 53.40 26.90 -23.29
C ARG A 367 54.56 27.83 -22.98
N ASP A 368 55.09 27.83 -21.76
CA ASP A 368 56.26 28.61 -21.38
C ASP A 368 57.53 28.19 -22.11
N PHE A 369 57.73 26.88 -22.31
CA PHE A 369 58.85 26.34 -23.08
C PHE A 369 58.80 26.80 -24.55
N TYR A 370 57.65 26.63 -25.22
CA TYR A 370 57.49 27.04 -26.62
C TYR A 370 57.56 28.57 -26.79
N LYS A 371 57.06 29.34 -25.82
CA LYS A 371 57.21 30.81 -25.81
C LYS A 371 58.67 31.25 -25.68
N LYS A 372 59.47 30.59 -24.83
CA LYS A 372 60.90 30.85 -24.70
C LYS A 372 61.69 30.42 -25.94
N ALA A 373 61.33 29.29 -26.55
CA ALA A 373 61.95 28.82 -27.79
C ALA A 373 61.74 29.82 -28.95
N ALA A 374 60.54 30.39 -29.09
CA ALA A 374 60.24 31.44 -30.07
C ALA A 374 61.01 32.76 -29.82
N GLY A 375 61.27 33.10 -28.55
CA GLY A 375 62.12 34.25 -28.21
C GLY A 375 63.62 34.01 -28.44
N ALA A 376 64.10 32.77 -28.28
CA ALA A 376 65.52 32.43 -28.45
C ALA A 376 65.98 32.44 -29.92
N THR A 377 65.10 32.08 -30.86
CA THR A 377 65.39 32.16 -32.31
C THR A 377 65.49 33.61 -32.81
N SER A 378 64.77 34.56 -32.22
CA SER A 378 64.93 35.99 -32.53
C SER A 378 66.28 36.61 -32.09
N LEU A 379 66.96 36.01 -31.11
CA LEU A 379 68.22 36.52 -30.58
C LEU A 379 69.46 35.97 -31.31
N ALA A 380 69.30 34.90 -32.09
CA ALA A 380 70.38 34.29 -32.87
C ALA A 380 70.61 34.98 -34.24
N GLN A 381 69.64 35.74 -34.75
CA GLN A 381 69.70 36.38 -36.07
C GLN A 381 70.38 37.77 -36.07
N THR A 382 70.97 38.22 -34.96
CA THR A 382 71.65 39.55 -34.90
C THR A 382 73.16 39.50 -34.66
N ARG A 383 73.85 38.38 -34.91
CA ARG A 383 75.32 38.38 -34.96
C ARG A 383 75.89 37.56 -36.12
N ARG A 384 76.59 38.31 -36.98
CA ARG A 384 77.72 37.94 -37.86
C ARG A 384 77.38 37.73 -39.35
N GLY A 385 77.97 38.58 -40.18
CA GLY A 385 77.85 38.56 -41.64
C GLY A 385 78.80 37.60 -42.35
N GLU A 386 78.71 37.70 -43.69
CA GLU A 386 79.51 37.11 -44.79
C GLU A 386 79.04 35.77 -45.41
N ALA A 387 78.26 35.95 -46.49
CA ALA A 387 78.28 35.27 -47.80
C ALA A 387 78.43 33.73 -47.91
N ARG A 388 77.33 33.05 -48.30
CA ARG A 388 77.28 32.06 -49.41
C ARG A 388 75.83 31.70 -49.78
N ALA A 389 75.56 31.59 -51.08
CA ALA A 389 74.25 31.32 -51.70
C ALA A 389 73.71 29.89 -51.51
N GLU A 390 72.39 29.77 -51.67
CA GLU A 390 71.37 28.80 -51.20
C GLU A 390 71.41 27.35 -51.77
N PRO A 391 70.58 26.44 -51.24
CA PRO A 391 69.27 26.20 -51.87
C PRO A 391 68.06 26.42 -50.93
N GLU A 392 67.03 27.05 -51.49
CA GLU A 392 65.75 27.40 -50.89
C GLU A 392 64.94 26.14 -50.46
N VAL A 393 64.92 25.81 -49.16
CA VAL A 393 63.91 24.89 -48.58
C VAL A 393 63.46 25.29 -47.17
N PHE A 394 63.90 26.44 -46.64
CA PHE A 394 63.45 26.94 -45.34
C PHE A 394 63.12 28.42 -45.47
N GLY A 395 61.82 28.75 -45.47
CA GLY A 395 61.38 30.15 -45.49
C GLY A 395 61.84 30.91 -44.24
N ASP A 396 62.06 32.21 -44.41
CA ASP A 396 62.52 33.19 -43.41
C ASP A 396 61.50 33.49 -42.29
N GLU A 397 60.58 32.58 -41.99
CA GLU A 397 59.73 32.72 -40.81
C GLU A 397 60.45 32.15 -39.57
N PRO A 398 60.41 32.84 -38.42
CA PRO A 398 60.88 32.27 -37.16
C PRO A 398 60.23 30.90 -36.99
N TYR A 399 61.00 29.87 -36.65
CA TYR A 399 60.43 28.56 -36.34
C TYR A 399 59.44 28.70 -35.16
N THR A 400 58.16 28.86 -35.45
CA THR A 400 57.06 29.09 -34.49
C THR A 400 56.54 27.77 -33.89
N GLY A 401 57.40 26.75 -33.82
CA GLY A 401 56.96 25.38 -33.55
C GLY A 401 56.10 24.83 -34.69
N MET A 402 56.03 23.50 -34.81
CA MET A 402 55.17 22.81 -35.78
C MET A 402 53.67 23.06 -35.46
N GLY A 403 53.18 24.26 -35.79
CA GLY A 403 51.77 24.67 -35.68
C GLY A 403 50.98 24.50 -36.99
N GLY A 404 51.58 23.88 -38.02
CA GLY A 404 50.94 23.58 -39.29
C GLY A 404 50.40 22.16 -39.34
N GLU A 405 49.07 22.05 -39.42
CA GLU A 405 48.27 20.92 -39.94
C GLU A 405 48.02 19.65 -39.09
N SER A 406 48.50 19.53 -37.85
CA SER A 406 47.94 18.57 -36.89
C SER A 406 48.26 19.01 -35.47
N GLY A 407 47.23 19.29 -34.66
CA GLY A 407 47.36 19.75 -33.28
C GLY A 407 48.38 18.91 -32.50
N GLY A 408 49.52 19.52 -32.16
CA GLY A 408 50.59 18.85 -31.43
C GLY A 408 50.20 18.48 -30.00
N VAL A 409 51.19 18.10 -29.19
CA VAL A 409 51.00 17.64 -27.79
C VAL A 409 50.16 18.60 -26.93
N ILE A 410 50.18 19.91 -27.20
CA ILE A 410 49.33 20.90 -26.50
C ILE A 410 47.84 20.68 -26.79
N SER A 411 47.45 20.48 -28.05
CA SER A 411 46.05 20.23 -28.42
C SER A 411 45.57 18.90 -27.85
N MET A 412 46.42 17.87 -27.83
CA MET A 412 46.10 16.61 -27.18
C MET A 412 45.88 16.77 -25.67
N LEU A 413 46.71 17.56 -24.99
CA LEU A 413 46.53 17.85 -23.56
C LEU A 413 45.30 18.74 -23.27
N GLU A 414 44.94 19.66 -24.17
CA GLU A 414 43.70 20.45 -24.07
C GLU A 414 42.45 19.58 -24.23
N VAL A 415 42.47 18.61 -25.15
CA VAL A 415 41.40 17.61 -25.28
C VAL A 415 41.31 16.75 -24.02
N ILE A 416 42.43 16.23 -23.51
CA ILE A 416 42.46 15.44 -22.26
C ILE A 416 41.94 16.26 -21.07
N GLN A 417 42.26 17.56 -21.00
CA GLN A 417 41.73 18.44 -19.96
C GLN A 417 40.21 18.59 -20.06
N SER A 418 39.68 18.74 -21.27
CA SER A 418 38.24 18.77 -21.54
C SER A 418 37.57 17.45 -21.17
N ASP A 419 38.19 16.31 -21.50
CA ASP A 419 37.68 14.97 -21.19
C ASP A 419 37.58 14.75 -19.67
N PHE A 420 38.58 15.17 -18.90
CA PHE A 420 38.50 15.09 -17.43
C PHE A 420 37.48 16.07 -16.83
N ALA A 421 37.26 17.24 -17.44
CA ALA A 421 36.22 18.16 -17.01
C ALA A 421 34.82 17.60 -17.29
N GLN A 422 34.64 16.96 -18.45
CA GLN A 422 33.40 16.28 -18.82
C GLN A 422 33.16 15.07 -17.91
N LEU A 423 34.17 14.22 -17.68
CA LEU A 423 34.07 13.06 -16.78
C LEU A 423 33.66 13.48 -15.37
N GLN A 424 34.23 14.57 -14.84
CA GLN A 424 33.84 15.10 -13.53
C GLN A 424 32.37 15.52 -13.54
N ALA A 425 31.94 16.32 -14.53
CA ALA A 425 30.57 16.82 -14.60
C ALA A 425 29.54 15.69 -14.79
N GLU A 426 29.84 14.70 -15.63
CA GLU A 426 29.00 13.52 -15.84
C GLU A 426 28.90 12.67 -14.58
N THR A 427 30.00 12.51 -13.83
CA THR A 427 30.01 11.73 -12.59
C THR A 427 29.29 12.47 -11.45
N GLU A 428 29.46 13.78 -11.34
CA GLU A 428 28.74 14.63 -10.36
C GLU A 428 27.22 14.64 -10.66
N ALA A 429 26.83 14.72 -11.94
CA ALA A 429 25.42 14.62 -12.35
C ALA A 429 24.83 13.21 -12.12
N ALA A 430 25.60 12.16 -12.39
CA ALA A 430 25.18 10.79 -12.11
C ALA A 430 24.97 10.57 -10.60
N GLU A 431 25.86 11.11 -9.76
CA GLU A 431 25.76 11.07 -8.30
C GLU A 431 24.50 11.78 -7.78
N GLU A 432 24.18 12.95 -8.33
CA GLU A 432 22.96 13.68 -8.00
C GLU A 432 21.71 12.88 -8.39
N SER A 433 21.68 12.33 -9.62
CA SER A 433 20.54 11.52 -10.07
C SER A 433 20.37 10.23 -9.26
N GLY A 434 21.47 9.52 -8.96
CA GLY A 434 21.44 8.29 -8.19
C GLY A 434 21.05 8.53 -6.73
N LEU A 435 21.43 9.67 -6.15
CA LEU A 435 20.95 10.07 -4.84
C LEU A 435 19.44 10.32 -4.84
N LYS A 436 18.92 11.00 -5.86
CA LYS A 436 17.48 11.28 -6.02
C LYS A 436 16.68 9.99 -6.19
N GLU A 437 17.07 9.13 -7.13
CA GLU A 437 16.41 7.84 -7.37
C GLU A 437 16.41 6.95 -6.12
N TYR A 438 17.52 6.96 -5.36
CA TYR A 438 17.60 6.24 -4.09
C TYR A 438 16.66 6.84 -3.03
N GLN A 439 16.60 8.16 -2.90
CA GLN A 439 15.70 8.82 -1.95
C GLN A 439 14.24 8.53 -2.30
N ASP A 440 13.86 8.67 -3.57
CA ASP A 440 12.53 8.37 -4.08
C ASP A 440 12.16 6.90 -3.82
N PHE A 441 13.04 5.96 -4.18
CA PHE A 441 12.82 4.53 -3.91
C PHE A 441 12.66 4.22 -2.42
N MET A 442 13.49 4.83 -1.57
CA MET A 442 13.44 4.60 -0.12
C MET A 442 12.21 5.23 0.51
N GLU A 443 11.75 6.38 0.03
CA GLU A 443 10.49 6.99 0.46
C GLU A 443 9.30 6.13 0.05
N ASP A 444 9.18 5.80 -1.24
CA ASP A 444 8.11 4.96 -1.78
C ASP A 444 8.05 3.60 -1.07
N SER A 445 9.21 2.98 -0.84
CA SER A 445 9.29 1.70 -0.12
C SER A 445 8.88 1.84 1.35
N LYS A 446 9.24 2.92 2.04
CA LYS A 446 8.79 3.15 3.43
C LYS A 446 7.27 3.29 3.51
N VAL A 447 6.66 4.03 2.57
CA VAL A 447 5.20 4.19 2.48
C VAL A 447 4.53 2.85 2.19
N ASP A 448 5.05 2.12 1.21
CA ASP A 448 4.50 0.82 0.81
C ASP A 448 4.59 -0.21 1.94
N LYS A 449 5.74 -0.25 2.63
CA LYS A 449 5.93 -1.07 3.83
C LYS A 449 4.92 -0.74 4.91
N ALA A 450 4.80 0.54 5.27
CA ALA A 450 3.90 0.98 6.33
C ALA A 450 2.43 0.63 6.00
N THR A 451 2.06 0.78 4.73
CA THR A 451 0.74 0.41 4.21
C THR A 451 0.51 -1.10 4.34
N LYS A 452 1.42 -1.93 3.80
CA LYS A 452 1.30 -3.39 3.84
C LYS A 452 1.27 -3.95 5.27
N VAL A 453 2.10 -3.42 6.17
CA VAL A 453 2.10 -3.80 7.59
C VAL A 453 0.73 -3.53 8.22
N ARG A 454 0.15 -2.35 7.97
CA ARG A 454 -1.14 -1.96 8.53
C ARG A 454 -2.31 -2.76 7.94
N THR A 455 -2.31 -3.01 6.63
CA THR A 455 -3.28 -3.90 6.00
C THR A 455 -3.19 -5.32 6.58
N SER A 456 -1.97 -5.81 6.84
CA SER A 456 -1.74 -7.11 7.48
C SER A 456 -2.31 -7.16 8.90
N GLU A 457 -2.08 -6.11 9.71
CA GLU A 457 -2.66 -5.99 11.06
C GLU A 457 -4.20 -6.00 11.03
N HIS A 458 -4.81 -5.20 10.16
CA HIS A 458 -6.27 -5.11 10.04
C HIS A 458 -6.89 -6.46 9.65
N LYS A 459 -6.31 -7.13 8.64
CA LYS A 459 -6.76 -8.46 8.20
C LYS A 459 -6.54 -9.51 9.29
N ALA A 460 -5.46 -9.43 10.06
CA ALA A 460 -5.22 -10.30 11.21
C ALA A 460 -6.29 -10.11 12.30
N SER A 461 -6.69 -8.87 12.59
CA SER A 461 -7.79 -8.59 13.52
C SER A 461 -9.14 -9.12 13.01
N LYS A 462 -9.48 -8.92 11.73
CA LYS A 462 -10.70 -9.49 11.11
C LYS A 462 -10.70 -11.02 11.18
N LYS A 463 -9.55 -11.66 10.88
CA LYS A 463 -9.38 -13.11 11.01
C LYS A 463 -9.65 -13.57 12.43
N GLN A 464 -9.15 -12.84 13.43
CA GLN A 464 -9.38 -13.16 14.84
C GLN A 464 -10.87 -13.05 15.22
N ALA A 465 -11.55 -11.99 14.77
CA ALA A 465 -12.99 -11.81 15.01
C ALA A 465 -13.81 -12.96 14.39
N LYS A 466 -13.59 -13.28 13.11
CA LYS A 466 -14.25 -14.43 12.45
C LYS A 466 -13.91 -15.77 13.09
N THR A 467 -12.70 -15.91 13.66
CA THR A 467 -12.32 -17.13 14.41
C THR A 467 -13.14 -17.27 15.69
N GLN A 468 -13.45 -16.17 16.38
CA GLN A 468 -14.33 -16.17 17.55
C GLN A 468 -15.76 -16.53 17.16
N GLU A 469 -16.26 -15.96 16.06
CA GLU A 469 -17.58 -16.26 15.50
C GLU A 469 -17.72 -17.74 15.11
N LEU A 470 -16.73 -18.30 14.38
CA LEU A 470 -16.69 -19.72 14.03
C LEU A 470 -16.71 -20.61 15.28
N THR A 471 -16.05 -20.18 16.36
CA THR A 471 -16.04 -20.94 17.61
C THR A 471 -17.42 -20.98 18.24
N ALA A 472 -18.18 -19.88 18.19
CA ALA A 472 -19.56 -19.82 18.66
C ALA A 472 -20.48 -20.71 17.79
N VAL A 473 -20.45 -20.55 16.46
CA VAL A 473 -21.27 -21.34 15.53
C VAL A 473 -20.99 -22.84 15.68
N ARG A 474 -19.73 -23.25 15.85
CA ARG A 474 -19.38 -24.67 16.09
C ARG A 474 -19.92 -25.19 17.43
N ALA A 475 -19.97 -24.36 18.46
CA ALA A 475 -20.57 -24.74 19.74
C ALA A 475 -22.08 -24.96 19.60
N ASP A 476 -22.77 -24.07 18.89
CA ASP A 476 -24.20 -24.16 18.62
C ASP A 476 -24.53 -25.37 17.73
N LEU A 477 -23.74 -25.62 16.69
CA LEU A 477 -23.84 -26.81 15.85
C LEU A 477 -23.72 -28.09 16.69
N GLN A 478 -22.74 -28.14 17.59
CA GLN A 478 -22.55 -29.29 18.46
C GLN A 478 -23.73 -29.48 19.44
N GLY A 479 -24.33 -28.39 19.91
CA GLY A 479 -25.56 -28.40 20.71
C GLY A 479 -26.73 -28.98 19.93
N THR A 480 -27.01 -28.42 18.75
CA THR A 480 -28.13 -28.82 17.87
C THR A 480 -27.98 -30.26 17.39
N GLN A 481 -26.76 -30.70 17.09
CA GLN A 481 -26.48 -32.09 16.71
C GLN A 481 -26.83 -33.07 17.83
N LYS A 482 -26.52 -32.75 19.10
CA LYS A 482 -26.90 -33.60 20.24
C LYS A 482 -28.42 -33.71 20.38
N GLU A 483 -29.15 -32.62 20.13
CA GLU A 483 -30.61 -32.62 20.15
C GLU A 483 -31.19 -33.46 19.01
N LEU A 484 -30.63 -33.35 17.80
CA LEU A 484 -30.99 -34.19 16.65
C LEU A 484 -30.76 -35.68 16.94
N ASP A 485 -29.61 -36.03 17.52
CA ASP A 485 -29.27 -37.40 17.86
C ASP A 485 -30.21 -37.95 18.94
N ALA A 486 -30.57 -37.13 19.94
CA ALA A 486 -31.57 -37.47 20.94
C ALA A 486 -32.96 -37.70 20.30
N ALA A 487 -33.36 -36.87 19.34
CA ALA A 487 -34.62 -37.02 18.60
C ALA A 487 -34.64 -38.30 17.74
N LYS A 488 -33.52 -38.62 17.07
CA LYS A 488 -33.35 -39.89 16.33
C LYS A 488 -33.41 -41.10 17.25
N ALA A 489 -32.75 -41.05 18.40
CA ALA A 489 -32.80 -42.14 19.39
C ALA A 489 -34.21 -42.36 19.96
N TYR A 490 -34.97 -41.28 20.17
CA TYR A 490 -36.38 -41.36 20.55
C TYR A 490 -37.24 -42.04 19.46
N PHE A 491 -36.99 -41.71 18.19
CA PHE A 491 -37.66 -42.36 17.06
C PHE A 491 -37.36 -43.85 16.94
N GLU A 492 -36.11 -44.28 17.11
CA GLU A 492 -35.76 -45.71 17.05
C GLU A 492 -36.49 -46.52 18.13
N LYS A 493 -36.74 -45.93 19.31
CA LYS A 493 -37.55 -46.56 20.37
C LYS A 493 -39.03 -46.68 19.97
N LEU A 494 -39.55 -45.79 19.13
CA LEU A 494 -40.94 -45.81 18.66
C LEU A 494 -41.18 -46.79 17.50
N LYS A 495 -40.15 -47.16 16.73
CA LYS A 495 -40.27 -48.04 15.54
C LYS A 495 -40.93 -49.41 15.82
N PRO A 496 -40.52 -50.18 16.83
CA PRO A 496 -41.10 -51.51 17.09
C PRO A 496 -42.61 -51.45 17.32
N ASP A 497 -43.07 -50.44 18.05
CA ASP A 497 -44.49 -50.25 18.38
C ASP A 497 -45.34 -49.68 17.22
N CYS A 498 -44.71 -49.21 16.14
CA CYS A 498 -45.37 -48.56 14.99
C CYS A 498 -45.31 -49.36 13.68
N LEU A 499 -44.21 -50.06 13.41
CA LEU A 499 -43.92 -50.69 12.11
C LEU A 499 -43.93 -52.22 12.17
N ASP A 500 -43.60 -52.81 13.32
CA ASP A 500 -43.58 -54.26 13.48
C ASP A 500 -44.89 -54.74 14.11
N THR A 501 -45.95 -54.83 13.30
CA THR A 501 -47.23 -55.41 13.76
C THR A 501 -47.18 -56.94 13.86
N GLY A 502 -46.04 -57.59 13.62
CA GLY A 502 -45.83 -59.03 13.82
C GLY A 502 -46.72 -59.97 13.01
N ALA A 503 -47.64 -59.46 12.17
CA ALA A 503 -48.60 -60.25 11.42
C ALA A 503 -48.47 -59.97 9.92
N SER A 504 -48.10 -61.00 9.15
CA SER A 504 -48.09 -60.95 7.69
C SER A 504 -49.50 -60.69 7.16
N TYR A 505 -49.59 -60.10 5.96
CA TYR A 505 -50.87 -59.93 5.26
C TYR A 505 -51.63 -61.26 5.10
N ALA A 506 -50.88 -62.36 4.91
CA ALA A 506 -51.42 -63.71 4.80
C ALA A 506 -52.00 -64.23 6.12
N GLU A 507 -51.36 -64.00 7.26
CA GLU A 507 -51.91 -64.37 8.59
C GLU A 507 -53.18 -63.56 8.92
N ARG A 508 -53.20 -62.28 8.54
CA ARG A 508 -54.39 -61.43 8.64
C ARG A 508 -55.52 -61.88 7.72
N GLN A 509 -55.22 -62.52 6.59
CA GLN A 509 -56.21 -63.08 5.67
C GLN A 509 -56.70 -64.47 6.12
N ALA A 510 -55.81 -65.29 6.69
CA ALA A 510 -56.13 -66.62 7.19
C ALA A 510 -57.03 -66.57 8.44
N GLN A 511 -56.80 -65.63 9.34
CA GLN A 511 -57.70 -65.37 10.48
C GLN A 511 -59.11 -64.95 10.02
N ARG A 512 -59.21 -64.18 8.92
CA ARG A 512 -60.50 -63.80 8.29
C ARG A 512 -61.22 -64.94 7.57
N LYS A 513 -60.55 -66.07 7.31
CA LYS A 513 -61.15 -67.28 6.74
C LYS A 513 -61.53 -68.31 7.80
N GLN A 514 -61.06 -68.16 9.03
CA GLN A 514 -61.43 -69.00 10.18
C GLN A 514 -62.59 -68.42 11.00
N GLU A 515 -62.87 -67.12 10.85
CA GLU A 515 -64.18 -66.50 11.16
C GLU A 515 -65.18 -66.74 10.02
#